data_AF-A0AA42J7M9-F1
#
_entry.id   AF-A0AA42J7M9-F1
#
_cell.length_a   1.000
_cell.length_b   1.000
_cell.length_c   1.000
_cell.angle_alpha   90.00
_cell.angle_beta   90.00
_cell.angle_gamma   90.00
#
_symmetry.space_group_name_H-M   'P 1'
#
loop_
_entity.id
_entity.type
_entity.pdbx_description
1 polymer ?
#
loop_
_entity_poly.entity_id
_entity_poly.type
_entity_poly.pdbx_seq_one_letter_code
_entity_poly.pdbx_strand_id
1 'polypeptide(L)' 'MTPTTPRTDDFRLERNGDAVTVVFTRTGAAFTFPLGPDGTISAPQVVAPATASPDYDEAEVRRTATELARLAVQGGPPAD' A
#
# COMPACT_ATOMS: atom_id res chain seq x y z
N MET A 1 12.00 -22.76 -0.59
CA MET A 1 11.29 -21.79 -1.45
C MET A 1 11.82 -20.41 -1.07
N THR A 2 12.38 -19.67 -2.01
CA THR A 2 12.78 -18.29 -1.75
C THR A 2 11.52 -17.42 -1.76
N PRO A 3 11.35 -16.51 -0.80
CA PRO A 3 10.26 -15.56 -0.84
C PRO A 3 10.33 -14.77 -2.15
N THR A 4 9.18 -14.56 -2.76
CA THR A 4 9.03 -13.93 -4.06
C THR A 4 8.83 -12.45 -3.84
N THR A 5 9.56 -11.61 -4.58
CA THR A 5 9.33 -10.17 -4.51
C THR A 5 7.95 -9.82 -5.07
N PRO A 6 7.11 -9.09 -4.31
CA PRO A 6 5.77 -8.72 -4.75
C PRO A 6 5.87 -7.68 -5.87
N ARG A 7 5.14 -7.89 -6.96
CA ARG A 7 5.12 -6.96 -8.11
C ARG A 7 4.04 -5.91 -7.91
N THR A 8 4.21 -4.75 -8.54
CA THR A 8 3.22 -3.67 -8.49
C THR A 8 1.82 -4.12 -8.93
N ASP A 9 1.73 -4.97 -9.97
CA ASP A 9 0.45 -5.51 -10.47
C ASP A 9 -0.29 -6.41 -9.46
N ASP A 10 0.42 -6.93 -8.45
CA ASP A 10 -0.20 -7.70 -7.37
C ASP A 10 -0.92 -6.80 -6.34
N PHE A 11 -0.77 -5.48 -6.45
CA PHE A 11 -1.40 -4.50 -5.56
C PHE A 11 -2.53 -3.76 -6.25
N ARG A 12 -3.62 -3.59 -5.53
CA ARG A 12 -4.72 -2.71 -5.90
C ARG A 12 -4.66 -1.47 -5.01
N LEU A 13 -4.73 -0.29 -5.63
CA LEU A 13 -4.72 0.99 -4.93
C LEU A 13 -6.12 1.63 -5.00
N GLU A 14 -6.64 2.04 -3.85
CA GLU A 14 -7.94 2.68 -3.69
C GLU A 14 -7.73 3.99 -2.93
N ARG A 15 -7.94 5.13 -3.60
CA ARG A 15 -7.82 6.46 -2.98
C ARG A 15 -9.20 6.98 -2.61
N ASN A 16 -9.43 7.15 -1.31
CA ASN A 16 -10.66 7.68 -0.76
C ASN A 16 -10.35 9.02 -0.10
N GLY A 17 -10.44 10.14 -0.83
CA GLY A 17 -10.33 11.51 -0.29
C GLY A 17 -9.14 11.73 0.65
N ASP A 18 -9.38 11.48 1.93
CA ASP A 18 -8.48 11.59 3.08
C ASP A 18 -7.64 10.33 3.38
N ALA A 19 -7.65 9.30 2.53
CA ALA A 19 -6.87 8.09 2.71
C ALA A 19 -6.52 7.39 1.39
N VAL A 20 -5.43 6.62 1.41
CA VAL A 20 -5.04 5.68 0.36
C VAL A 20 -5.01 4.28 0.95
N THR A 21 -5.76 3.36 0.38
CA THR A 21 -5.74 1.94 0.74
C THR A 21 -5.00 1.18 -0.33
N VAL A 22 -4.02 0.36 0.08
CA VAL A 22 -3.28 -0.53 -0.80
C VAL A 22 -3.58 -1.96 -0.38
N VAL A 23 -4.16 -2.73 -1.29
CA VAL A 23 -4.55 -4.13 -1.09
C VAL A 23 -3.62 -5.03 -1.87
N PHE A 24 -2.86 -5.87 -1.17
CA PHE A 24 -2.08 -6.93 -1.80
C PHE A 24 -3.00 -8.11 -2.13
N THR A 25 -3.32 -8.25 -3.41
CA THR A 25 -4.36 -9.17 -3.90
C THR A 25 -4.02 -10.64 -3.71
N ARG A 26 -2.73 -10.97 -3.56
CA ARG A 26 -2.25 -12.36 -3.38
C ARG A 26 -2.60 -12.93 -2.00
N THR A 27 -2.64 -12.10 -0.97
CA THR A 27 -2.95 -12.52 0.42
C THR A 27 -4.17 -11.84 1.02
N GLY A 28 -4.70 -10.82 0.34
CA GLY A 28 -5.78 -9.96 0.85
C GLY A 28 -5.32 -8.93 1.88
N ALA A 29 -4.01 -8.77 2.10
CA ALA A 29 -3.49 -7.79 3.06
C ALA A 29 -3.86 -6.37 2.64
N ALA A 30 -4.41 -5.57 3.56
CA ALA A 30 -4.83 -4.21 3.29
C ALA A 30 -4.11 -3.20 4.20
N PHE A 31 -3.44 -2.24 3.57
CA PHE A 31 -2.68 -1.17 4.22
C PHE A 31 -3.37 0.17 3.94
N THR A 32 -3.89 0.81 4.97
CA THR A 32 -4.53 2.12 4.83
C THR A 32 -3.59 3.21 5.31
N PHE A 33 -3.35 4.19 4.46
CA PHE A 33 -2.49 5.34 4.69
C PHE A 33 -3.39 6.58 4.79
N PRO A 34 -3.62 7.12 5.99
CA PRO A 34 -4.33 8.37 6.12
C PRO A 34 -3.53 9.50 5.46
N LEU A 35 -4.23 10.36 4.73
CA LEU A 35 -3.70 11.57 4.14
C LEU A 35 -3.88 12.72 5.11
N GLY A 36 -2.77 13.41 5.37
CA GLY A 36 -2.80 14.69 6.06
C GLY A 36 -3.39 15.79 5.17
N PRO A 37 -3.82 16.91 5.78
CA PRO A 37 -4.38 18.05 5.06
C PRO A 37 -3.41 18.64 4.01
N ASP A 38 -2.11 18.45 4.20
CA ASP A 38 -1.05 18.90 3.29
C ASP A 38 -0.77 17.91 2.13
N GLY A 39 -1.60 16.87 1.96
CA GLY A 39 -1.39 15.83 0.95
C GLY A 39 -0.21 14.92 1.27
N THR A 40 0.16 14.77 2.55
CA THR A 40 1.22 13.85 2.99
C THR A 40 0.61 12.55 3.50
N ILE A 41 1.24 11.40 3.24
CA ILE A 41 0.79 10.13 3.84
C ILE A 41 1.35 9.97 5.26
N SER A 42 0.50 9.56 6.19
CA SER A 42 0.92 9.11 7.52
C SER A 42 1.34 7.64 7.53
N ALA A 43 1.86 7.18 8.67
CA ALA A 43 2.23 5.78 8.84
C ALA A 43 1.03 4.85 8.55
N PRO A 44 1.24 3.71 7.86
CA PRO A 44 0.16 2.80 7.52
C PRO A 44 -0.51 2.25 8.77
N GLN A 45 -1.83 2.33 8.78
CA GLN A 45 -2.67 1.51 9.64
C GLN A 45 -2.97 0.23 8.88
N VAL A 46 -2.49 -0.90 9.41
CA VAL A 46 -2.82 -2.23 8.87
C VAL A 46 -4.26 -2.53 9.29
N VAL A 47 -5.17 -2.60 8.33
CA VAL A 47 -6.62 -2.77 8.60
C VAL A 47 -7.03 -4.24 8.57
N ALA A 48 -6.31 -5.06 7.81
CA ALA A 48 -6.52 -6.51 7.77
C ALA A 48 -5.19 -7.23 8.00
N PRO A 49 -5.12 -8.21 8.93
CA PRO A 49 -3.95 -9.05 9.04
C PRO A 49 -3.75 -9.79 7.71
N ALA A 50 -2.55 -9.70 7.16
CA ALA A 50 -2.19 -10.50 6.01
C ALA A 50 -2.38 -11.98 6.38
N THR A 51 -3.00 -12.75 5.50
CA THR A 51 -2.82 -14.21 5.60
C THR A 51 -1.33 -14.44 5.33
N ALA A 52 -0.58 -14.86 6.35
CA ALA A 52 0.85 -15.10 6.23
C ALA A 52 1.08 -16.12 5.11
N SER A 53 1.52 -15.65 3.96
CA SER A 53 1.85 -16.51 2.83
C SER A 53 3.34 -16.83 2.93
N PRO A 54 3.74 -18.11 2.97
CA PRO A 54 5.15 -18.48 3.05
C PRO A 54 5.95 -18.03 1.82
N ASP A 55 5.26 -17.65 0.74
CA ASP A 55 5.84 -17.21 -0.52
C ASP A 55 6.18 -15.72 -0.56
N TYR A 56 5.80 -14.91 0.43
CA TYR A 56 6.00 -13.45 0.42
C TYR A 56 6.40 -12.92 1.81
N ASP A 57 7.48 -12.14 1.86
CA ASP A 57 7.87 -11.41 3.08
C ASP A 57 6.93 -10.25 3.36
N GLU A 58 6.26 -10.26 4.52
CA GLU A 58 5.34 -9.20 4.94
C GLU A 58 6.04 -7.83 4.98
N ALA A 59 7.30 -7.79 5.41
CA ALA A 59 8.09 -6.57 5.44
C ALA A 59 8.28 -5.97 4.03
N GLU A 60 8.48 -6.84 3.03
CA GLU A 60 8.64 -6.43 1.63
C GLU A 60 7.30 -5.99 1.03
N VAL A 61 6.22 -6.74 1.27
CA VAL A 61 4.85 -6.36 0.88
C VAL A 61 4.48 -5.00 1.44
N ARG A 62 4.73 -4.77 2.74
CA ARG A 62 4.45 -3.49 3.41
C ARG A 62 5.31 -2.35 2.84
N ARG A 63 6.59 -2.61 2.53
CA ARG A 63 7.48 -1.63 1.91
C ARG A 63 6.96 -1.22 0.54
N THR A 64 6.63 -2.18 -0.32
CA THR A 64 6.08 -1.91 -1.65
C THR A 64 4.74 -1.18 -1.57
N ALA A 65 3.84 -1.59 -0.67
CA ALA A 65 2.57 -0.90 -0.44
C ALA A 65 2.76 0.57 -0.03
N THR A 66 3.76 0.85 0.82
CA THR A 66 4.08 2.22 1.24
C THR A 66 4.58 3.08 0.07
N GLU A 67 5.46 2.53 -0.76
CA GLU A 67 5.97 3.24 -1.93
C GLU A 67 4.86 3.51 -2.95
N LEU A 68 3.95 2.55 -3.19
CA LEU A 68 2.79 2.75 -4.05
C LEU A 68 1.85 3.83 -3.51
N ALA A 69 1.58 3.83 -2.21
CA ALA A 69 0.78 4.88 -1.59
C ALA A 69 1.42 6.27 -1.75
N ARG A 70 2.75 6.39 -1.60
CA ARG A 70 3.47 7.64 -1.85
C ARG A 70 3.36 8.10 -3.29
N LEU A 71 3.58 7.19 -4.24
CA LEU A 71 3.49 7.50 -5.66
C LEU A 71 2.08 7.94 -6.06
N ALA A 72 1.03 7.32 -5.53
CA ALA A 72 -0.36 7.71 -5.81
C ALA A 72 -0.74 9.10 -5.28
N VAL A 73 0.01 9.61 -4.31
CA VAL A 73 -0.21 10.91 -3.70
C VAL A 73 0.66 11.98 -4.36
N GLN A 74 1.93 11.67 -4.62
CA GLN A 74 2.89 12.54 -5.31
C GLN A 74 2.64 12.65 -6.82
N GLY A 75 2.04 11.63 -7.44
CA GLY A 75 1.68 11.60 -8.86
C GLY A 75 0.31 12.18 -9.19
N GLY A 76 -0.42 12.74 -8.22
CA GLY A 76 -1.60 13.56 -8.51
C GLY A 76 -1.17 14.85 -9.23
N PRO A 77 -1.95 15.37 -10.20
CA PRO A 77 -1.59 16.62 -10.88
C PRO A 77 -1.34 17.71 -9.83
N PRO A 78 -0.31 18.57 -10.01
CA PRO A 78 -0.19 19.74 -9.17
C PRO A 78 -1.50 20.51 -9.23
N ALA A 79 -2.04 20.89 -8.06
CA ALA A 79 -3.15 21.81 -8.00
C ALA A 79 -2.70 23.12 -8.67
N ASP A 80 -3.39 23.48 -9.76
CA ASP A 80 -3.28 24.80 -10.41
C ASP A 80 -3.96 25.87 -9.54
#